data_AF-A0A843F9U0-F1
#
_entry.id   AF-A0A843F9U0-F1
#
_cell.length_a   1.000
_cell.length_b   1.000
_cell.length_c   1.000
_cell.angle_alpha   90.00
_cell.angle_beta   90.00
_cell.angle_gamma   90.00
#
_symmetry.space_group_name_H-M   'P 1'
#
loop_
_entity.id
_entity.type
_entity.pdbx_description
1 polymer ?
#
loop_
_entity_poly.entity_id
_entity_poly.type
_entity_poly.pdbx_seq_one_letter_code
_entity_poly.pdbx_strand_id
1 'polypeptide(L)'
;MSEQKLEIFNVLDYLNKGNSLEEVLNEGQFGTLPSAQDCVNYLVKEGYLKGDLGEIEAVSEESEELTAEEISKKYTVAELKDILRENGLKVSGKKQELIERVLPVMNGEAESKSTESLDNFNEPADLTLTDKAKEFLQENEWMDLYNFALVAFRFEDYETYVANSAAGTVETALKFCDEILSRAIMMPNHFLVFIDALSAKAHVYAYDGDYESFLNYDLQRYILGLNPISLDAQSYANYDVVNAANVTNIRNVVKNLKMGSLKKRFDKIWAKSHIHNTTVPKKTCYKILLKAIDGADIEELNFDVKEKYFNKKFGF
;
A
#
# COMPACT_ATOMS: atom_id res chain seq x y z
N MET A 1 -0.08 -15.68 6.76
CA MET A 1 1.25 -15.91 7.38
C MET A 1 2.27 -14.95 6.79
N SER A 2 2.51 -14.95 5.48
CA SER A 2 3.39 -14.00 4.77
C SER A 2 2.91 -12.54 4.88
N GLU A 3 1.65 -12.25 4.53
CA GLU A 3 1.10 -10.89 4.61
C GLU A 3 1.12 -10.33 6.05
N GLN A 4 0.78 -11.16 7.03
CA GLN A 4 0.86 -10.78 8.45
C GLN A 4 2.29 -10.48 8.88
N LYS A 5 3.28 -11.22 8.34
CA LYS A 5 4.71 -10.97 8.60
C LYS A 5 5.14 -9.60 8.07
N LEU A 6 4.68 -9.22 6.86
CA LEU A 6 4.91 -7.89 6.30
C LEU A 6 4.25 -6.80 7.14
N GLU A 7 3.01 -7.03 7.60
CA GLU A 7 2.30 -6.09 8.46
C GLU A 7 3.02 -5.86 9.79
N ILE A 8 3.48 -6.93 10.44
CA ILE A 8 4.32 -6.88 11.66
C ILE A 8 5.60 -6.09 11.39
N PHE A 9 6.29 -6.38 10.28
CA PHE A 9 7.52 -5.67 9.91
C PHE A 9 7.26 -4.17 9.77
N ASN A 10 6.20 -3.77 9.06
CA ASN A 10 5.88 -2.36 8.82
C ASN A 10 5.67 -1.60 10.13
N VAL A 11 4.93 -2.18 11.08
CA VAL A 11 4.68 -1.53 12.38
C VAL A 11 5.97 -1.42 13.19
N LEU A 12 6.75 -2.51 13.29
CA LEU A 12 7.99 -2.51 14.05
C LEU A 12 9.03 -1.55 13.45
N ASP A 13 9.15 -1.50 12.13
CA ASP A 13 10.06 -0.60 11.43
C ASP A 13 9.65 0.86 11.59
N TYR A 14 8.34 1.15 11.53
CA TYR A 14 7.80 2.48 11.77
C TYR A 14 8.13 2.98 13.19
N LEU A 15 7.93 2.14 14.21
CA LEU A 15 8.32 2.46 15.59
C LEU A 15 9.85 2.59 15.75
N ASN A 16 10.62 1.73 15.06
CA ASN A 16 12.09 1.78 15.10
C ASN A 16 12.66 3.07 14.49
N LYS A 17 11.95 3.66 13.53
CA LYS A 17 12.26 4.97 12.94
C LYS A 17 11.91 6.16 13.86
N GLY A 18 11.36 5.89 15.05
CA GLY A 18 11.08 6.89 16.09
C GLY A 18 9.69 7.51 16.02
N ASN A 19 8.80 6.96 15.19
CA ASN A 19 7.40 7.39 15.16
C ASN A 19 6.64 6.83 16.37
N SER A 20 5.55 7.49 16.73
CA SER A 20 4.75 7.17 17.91
C SER A 20 3.77 6.02 17.65
N LEU A 21 3.38 5.34 18.73
CA LEU A 21 2.32 4.33 18.65
C LEU A 21 0.96 4.94 18.30
N GLU A 22 0.69 6.17 18.74
CA GLU A 22 -0.54 6.89 18.43
C GLU A 22 -0.71 7.09 16.92
N GLU A 23 0.36 7.44 16.22
CA GLU A 23 0.36 7.54 14.75
C GLU A 23 0.05 6.19 14.09
N VAL A 24 0.60 5.09 14.60
CA VAL A 24 0.27 3.73 14.12
C VAL A 24 -1.21 3.41 14.32
N LEU A 25 -1.78 3.77 15.49
CA LEU A 25 -3.18 3.52 15.82
C LEU A 25 -4.14 4.34 14.95
N ASN A 26 -3.77 5.58 14.63
CA ASN A 26 -4.61 6.52 13.88
C ASN A 26 -4.50 6.33 12.36
N GLU A 27 -3.32 6.01 11.84
CA GLU A 27 -3.04 5.99 10.39
C GLU A 27 -2.89 4.59 9.81
N GLY A 28 -2.74 3.56 10.66
CA GLY A 28 -2.48 2.21 10.21
C GLY A 28 -3.68 1.56 9.52
N GLN A 29 -3.43 0.98 8.34
CA GLN A 29 -4.36 0.06 7.68
C GLN A 29 -3.90 -1.37 7.96
N PHE A 30 -4.68 -2.09 8.75
CA PHE A 30 -4.40 -3.46 9.19
C PHE A 30 -5.24 -4.42 8.36
N GLY A 31 -4.58 -5.25 7.56
CA GLY A 31 -5.25 -6.15 6.61
C GLY A 31 -5.50 -7.53 7.19
N THR A 32 -4.49 -8.06 7.90
CA THR A 32 -4.54 -9.40 8.50
C THR A 32 -4.94 -9.36 9.96
N LEU A 33 -4.85 -8.19 10.61
CA LEU A 33 -5.29 -7.96 11.98
C LEU A 33 -6.55 -7.08 11.96
N PRO A 34 -7.57 -7.36 12.80
CA PRO A 34 -8.86 -6.66 12.71
C PRO A 34 -8.77 -5.16 13.04
N SER A 35 -7.78 -4.77 13.84
CA SER A 35 -7.56 -3.39 14.24
C SER A 35 -6.09 -3.11 14.57
N ALA A 36 -5.77 -1.82 14.67
CA ALA A 36 -4.48 -1.38 15.16
C ALA A 36 -4.19 -1.88 16.58
N GLN A 37 -5.23 -1.93 17.41
CA GLN A 37 -5.12 -2.42 18.78
C GLN A 37 -4.80 -3.91 18.83
N ASP A 38 -5.42 -4.71 17.95
CA ASP A 38 -5.09 -6.13 17.83
C ASP A 38 -3.65 -6.35 17.39
N CYS A 39 -3.13 -5.47 16.53
CA CYS A 39 -1.73 -5.48 16.18
C CYS A 39 -0.82 -5.22 17.38
N VAL A 40 -1.08 -4.17 18.16
CA VAL A 40 -0.29 -3.88 19.37
C VAL A 40 -0.36 -5.03 20.37
N ASN A 41 -1.56 -5.57 20.62
CA ASN A 41 -1.76 -6.70 21.52
C ASN A 41 -0.99 -7.93 21.04
N TYR A 42 -1.02 -8.22 19.74
CA TYR A 42 -0.25 -9.29 19.13
C TYR A 42 1.26 -9.06 19.33
N LEU A 43 1.76 -7.85 19.07
CA LEU A 43 3.19 -7.53 19.19
C LEU A 43 3.69 -7.63 20.64
N VAL A 44 2.88 -7.25 21.64
CA VAL A 44 3.21 -7.43 23.06
C VAL A 44 3.17 -8.91 23.43
N LYS A 45 2.10 -9.63 23.05
CA LYS A 45 1.95 -11.07 23.33
C LYS A 45 3.09 -11.89 22.75
N GLU A 46 3.51 -11.57 21.53
CA GLU A 46 4.64 -12.21 20.87
C GLU A 46 5.99 -11.68 21.36
N GLY A 47 6.04 -10.71 22.26
CA GLY A 47 7.27 -10.20 22.87
C GLY A 47 8.12 -9.32 21.96
N TYR A 48 7.54 -8.74 20.92
CA TYR A 48 8.18 -7.71 20.08
C TYR A 48 8.16 -6.32 20.76
N LEU A 49 7.11 -6.05 21.56
CA LEU A 49 7.00 -4.85 22.38
C LEU A 49 7.03 -5.21 23.86
N LYS A 50 7.61 -4.32 24.67
CA LYS A 50 7.55 -4.38 26.13
C LYS A 50 7.15 -3.01 26.68
N GLY A 51 6.40 -3.00 27.77
CA GLY A 51 5.94 -1.79 28.44
C GLY A 51 4.63 -2.05 29.15
N ASP A 52 4.18 -1.05 29.91
CA ASP A 52 2.84 -1.07 30.46
C ASP A 52 1.88 -0.66 29.35
N LEU A 53 0.91 -1.53 29.04
CA LEU A 53 -0.11 -1.22 28.05
C LEU A 53 -1.05 -0.11 28.57
N GLY A 54 -0.97 0.28 29.84
CA GLY A 54 -2.06 1.01 30.48
C GLY A 54 -3.33 0.15 30.46
N GLU A 55 -4.43 0.65 31.01
CA GLU A 55 -5.74 0.01 30.80
C GLU A 55 -6.20 0.24 29.35
N ILE A 56 -5.52 -0.38 28.39
CA ILE A 56 -6.14 -0.73 27.14
C ILE A 56 -7.03 -1.91 27.50
N GLU A 57 -8.28 -1.61 27.87
CA GLU A 57 -9.31 -2.64 27.96
C GLU A 57 -9.32 -3.35 26.62
N ALA A 58 -8.85 -4.60 26.63
CA ALA A 58 -9.15 -5.54 25.59
C ALA A 58 -10.67 -5.55 25.49
N VAL A 59 -11.22 -4.97 24.43
CA VAL A 59 -12.58 -5.30 24.01
C VAL A 59 -12.47 -6.71 23.46
N SER A 60 -12.42 -7.68 24.36
CA SER A 60 -12.72 -9.06 24.03
C SER A 60 -14.17 -9.05 23.59
N GLU A 61 -14.41 -8.97 22.27
CA GLU A 61 -15.67 -9.36 21.67
C GLU A 61 -15.82 -10.88 21.80
N GLU A 62 -16.01 -11.35 23.02
CA GLU A 62 -16.88 -12.47 23.32
C GLU A 62 -18.15 -11.90 23.94
N SER A 63 -18.90 -11.08 23.19
CA SER A 63 -20.26 -10.74 23.59
C SER A 63 -21.15 -11.93 23.22
N GLU A 64 -21.42 -12.80 24.17
CA GLU A 64 -22.64 -13.61 24.13
C GLU A 64 -23.82 -12.64 24.01
N GLU A 65 -24.52 -12.64 22.86
CA GLU A 65 -25.74 -11.85 22.66
C GLU A 65 -26.71 -12.12 23.81
N LEU A 66 -27.07 -11.09 24.57
CA LEU A 66 -28.03 -11.24 25.66
C LEU A 66 -29.39 -11.59 25.05
N THR A 67 -30.04 -12.62 25.57
CA THR A 67 -31.40 -13.00 25.17
C THR A 67 -32.45 -12.26 26.00
N ALA A 68 -33.66 -12.10 25.45
CA ALA A 68 -34.78 -11.49 26.16
C ALA A 68 -35.12 -12.23 27.48
N GLU A 69 -34.88 -13.54 27.55
CA GLU A 69 -35.09 -14.33 28.76
C GLU A 69 -34.10 -14.00 29.88
N GLU A 70 -32.84 -13.73 29.53
CA GLU A 70 -31.80 -13.36 30.49
C GLU A 70 -32.01 -11.95 31.03
N ILE A 71 -32.36 -11.00 30.16
CA ILE A 71 -32.71 -9.63 30.57
C ILE A 71 -33.94 -9.66 31.50
N SER A 72 -34.94 -10.49 31.19
CA SER A 72 -36.14 -10.64 32.03
C SER A 72 -35.84 -11.14 33.44
N LYS A 73 -34.85 -12.02 33.58
CA LYS A 73 -34.43 -12.60 34.87
C LYS A 73 -33.51 -11.68 35.65
N LYS A 74 -32.62 -10.96 34.96
CA LYS A 74 -31.60 -10.08 35.58
C LYS A 74 -32.18 -8.73 36.02
N TYR A 75 -33.10 -8.15 35.26
CA TYR A 75 -33.55 -6.78 35.48
C TYR A 75 -35.02 -6.67 35.91
N THR A 76 -35.26 -5.75 36.83
CA THR A 76 -36.59 -5.32 37.26
C THR A 76 -37.17 -4.29 36.29
N VAL A 77 -38.48 -4.05 36.38
CA VAL A 77 -39.16 -3.05 35.55
C VAL A 77 -38.63 -1.63 35.79
N ALA A 78 -38.12 -1.34 36.99
CA ALA A 78 -37.54 -0.04 37.31
C ALA A 78 -36.20 0.15 36.57
N GLU A 79 -35.30 -0.83 36.68
CA GLU A 79 -33.98 -0.80 36.03
C GLU A 79 -34.08 -0.77 34.50
N LEU A 80 -35.02 -1.54 33.92
CA LEU A 80 -35.28 -1.49 32.47
C LEU A 80 -35.76 -0.10 32.03
N LYS A 81 -36.54 0.61 32.85
CA LYS A 81 -36.96 1.98 32.54
C LYS A 81 -35.84 2.99 32.71
N ASP A 82 -34.89 2.73 33.60
CA ASP A 82 -33.74 3.61 33.79
C ASP A 82 -32.78 3.47 32.61
N ILE A 83 -32.48 2.24 32.17
CA ILE A 83 -31.71 1.97 30.94
C ILE A 83 -32.36 2.64 29.72
N LEU A 84 -33.68 2.49 29.54
CA LEU A 84 -34.38 3.16 28.44
C LEU A 84 -34.35 4.68 28.56
N ARG A 85 -34.38 5.24 29.78
CA ARG A 85 -34.35 6.70 29.99
C ARG A 85 -32.97 7.28 29.66
N GLU A 86 -31.91 6.59 30.07
CA GLU A 86 -30.51 6.95 29.76
C GLU A 86 -30.25 6.92 28.26
N ASN A 87 -30.90 6.01 27.54
CA ASN A 87 -30.81 5.89 26.08
C ASN A 87 -31.89 6.69 25.32
N GLY A 88 -32.62 7.59 25.99
CA GLY A 88 -33.62 8.46 25.35
C GLY A 88 -34.86 7.74 24.77
N LEU A 89 -35.08 6.48 25.15
CA LEU A 89 -36.16 5.62 24.66
C LEU A 89 -37.42 5.68 25.55
N LYS A 90 -38.54 5.23 24.96
CA LYS A 90 -39.86 5.29 25.60
C LYS A 90 -39.99 4.31 26.78
N VAL A 91 -40.17 4.85 27.98
CA VAL A 91 -40.26 4.10 29.26
C VAL A 91 -41.67 3.60 29.63
N SER A 92 -42.66 3.77 28.76
CA SER A 92 -44.03 3.29 28.98
C SER A 92 -44.25 1.91 28.33
N GLY A 93 -44.94 1.00 29.01
CA GLY A 93 -45.28 -0.32 28.45
C GLY A 93 -45.29 -1.42 29.51
N LYS A 94 -45.68 -2.63 29.09
CA LYS A 94 -45.54 -3.85 29.92
C LYS A 94 -44.07 -4.29 29.95
N LYS A 95 -43.67 -5.09 30.94
CA LYS A 95 -42.27 -5.54 31.12
C LYS A 95 -41.66 -6.12 29.84
N GLN A 96 -42.41 -6.96 29.12
CA GLN A 96 -41.97 -7.57 27.85
C GLN A 96 -41.65 -6.52 26.77
N GLU A 97 -42.50 -5.51 26.62
CA GLU A 97 -42.28 -4.42 25.66
C GLU A 97 -41.08 -3.53 26.04
N LEU A 98 -40.74 -3.46 27.33
CA LEU A 98 -39.53 -2.76 27.78
C LEU A 98 -38.29 -3.58 27.48
N ILE A 99 -38.33 -4.90 27.69
CA ILE A 99 -37.22 -5.82 27.36
C ILE A 99 -36.91 -5.78 25.87
N GLU A 100 -37.93 -5.85 25.01
CA GLU A 100 -37.76 -5.79 23.54
C GLU A 100 -37.10 -4.48 23.07
N ARG A 101 -37.25 -3.38 23.83
CA ARG A 101 -36.58 -2.10 23.52
C ARG A 101 -35.20 -1.98 24.12
N VAL A 102 -34.94 -2.66 25.23
CA VAL A 102 -33.64 -2.69 25.90
C VAL A 102 -32.69 -3.64 25.19
N LEU A 103 -33.20 -4.74 24.62
CA LEU A 103 -32.39 -5.78 23.95
C LEU A 103 -31.44 -5.22 22.88
N PRO A 104 -31.86 -4.37 21.92
CA PRO A 104 -30.95 -3.81 20.93
C PRO A 104 -29.96 -2.81 21.53
N VAL A 105 -30.35 -2.11 22.61
CA VAL A 105 -29.46 -1.17 23.32
C VAL A 105 -28.35 -1.92 24.04
N MET A 106 -28.67 -3.04 24.69
CA MET A 106 -27.70 -3.84 25.44
C MET A 106 -26.80 -4.69 24.53
N ASN A 107 -27.28 -5.02 23.31
CA ASN A 107 -26.50 -5.73 22.29
C ASN A 107 -25.83 -4.76 21.28
N GLY A 108 -25.87 -3.44 21.51
CA GLY A 108 -25.12 -2.46 20.68
C GLY A 108 -25.72 -2.14 19.30
N GLU A 109 -26.97 -2.52 19.04
CA GLU A 109 -27.63 -2.41 17.73
C GLU A 109 -28.47 -1.13 17.53
N ALA A 110 -28.41 -0.14 18.43
CA ALA A 110 -29.18 1.10 18.27
C ALA A 110 -28.46 2.13 17.38
N GLU A 111 -29.06 2.45 16.23
CA GLU A 111 -28.57 3.41 15.22
C GLU A 111 -28.09 4.77 15.78
N SER A 112 -26.80 5.03 15.54
CA SER A 112 -26.15 6.32 15.24
C SER A 112 -26.88 7.60 15.62
N LYS A 113 -26.39 8.29 16.67
CA LYS A 113 -26.20 9.75 16.67
C LYS A 113 -25.20 10.18 17.74
N SER A 114 -24.48 11.26 17.39
CA SER A 114 -23.45 11.99 18.11
C SER A 114 -22.12 11.27 18.34
N THR A 115 -21.17 11.60 17.47
CA THR A 115 -19.79 11.94 17.85
C THR A 115 -19.69 12.43 19.29
N GLU A 116 -19.26 11.54 20.18
CA GLU A 116 -18.58 11.92 21.40
C GLU A 116 -17.09 11.65 21.22
N SER A 117 -16.34 12.72 21.43
CA SER A 117 -14.90 12.87 21.38
C SER A 117 -14.16 11.74 22.09
N LEU A 118 -13.18 11.16 21.39
CA LEU A 118 -12.13 10.27 21.91
C LEU A 118 -11.13 11.04 22.81
N ASP A 119 -11.61 11.86 23.74
CA ASP A 119 -10.78 12.77 24.54
C ASP A 119 -10.33 12.19 25.90
N ASN A 120 -10.24 10.86 26.03
CA ASN A 120 -9.70 10.22 27.24
C ASN A 120 -8.56 9.23 26.96
N PHE A 121 -7.64 9.58 26.04
CA PHE A 121 -6.32 8.96 25.95
C PHE A 121 -5.28 9.80 26.68
N ASN A 122 -5.38 9.87 28.01
CA ASN A 122 -4.38 10.54 28.84
C ASN A 122 -3.39 9.52 29.40
N GLU A 123 -2.59 8.92 28.52
CA GLU A 123 -1.15 8.66 28.65
C GLU A 123 -0.72 7.70 27.53
N PRO A 124 0.28 8.07 26.70
CA PRO A 124 0.78 7.17 25.66
C PRO A 124 1.38 5.94 26.33
N ALA A 125 0.91 4.75 25.96
CA ALA A 125 1.49 3.49 26.43
C ALA A 125 3.01 3.53 26.19
N ASP A 126 3.81 3.39 27.25
CA ASP A 126 5.29 3.40 27.21
C ASP A 126 5.80 2.07 26.64
N LEU A 127 5.47 1.82 25.38
CA LEU A 127 5.84 0.62 24.65
C LEU A 127 7.17 0.86 23.93
N THR A 128 8.12 -0.03 24.17
CA THR A 128 9.45 0.01 23.57
C THR A 128 9.76 -1.29 22.85
N LEU A 129 10.55 -1.20 21.77
CA LEU A 129 11.01 -2.37 21.02
C LEU A 129 11.91 -3.25 21.89
N THR A 130 11.64 -4.55 21.88
CA THR A 130 12.50 -5.56 22.50
C THR A 130 13.69 -5.90 21.60
N ASP A 131 14.64 -6.67 22.14
CA ASP A 131 15.75 -7.20 21.33
C ASP A 131 15.23 -8.18 20.27
N LYS A 132 14.18 -8.95 20.57
CA LYS A 132 13.48 -9.81 19.60
C LYS A 132 12.97 -9.01 18.40
N ALA A 133 12.38 -7.84 18.61
CA ALA A 133 11.93 -6.99 17.52
C ALA A 133 13.08 -6.47 16.67
N LYS A 134 14.18 -6.06 17.29
CA LYS A 134 15.37 -5.59 16.58
C LYS A 134 16.02 -6.71 15.75
N GLU A 135 16.12 -7.92 16.30
CA GLU A 135 16.58 -9.10 15.59
C GLU A 135 15.67 -9.43 14.40
N PHE A 136 14.35 -9.42 14.60
CA PHE A 136 13.38 -9.63 13.53
C PHE A 136 13.52 -8.60 12.40
N LEU A 137 13.68 -7.32 12.72
CA LEU A 137 13.90 -6.27 11.72
C LEU A 137 15.21 -6.49 10.96
N GLN A 138 16.29 -6.87 11.66
CA GLN A 138 17.59 -7.12 11.05
C GLN A 138 17.55 -8.34 10.10
N GLU A 139 16.92 -9.44 10.51
CA GLU A 139 16.78 -10.65 9.68
C GLU A 139 15.88 -10.42 8.45
N ASN A 140 15.02 -9.41 8.50
CA ASN A 140 14.03 -9.12 7.47
C ASN A 140 14.23 -7.75 6.81
N GLU A 141 15.44 -7.19 6.83
CA GLU A 141 15.77 -5.89 6.22
C GLU A 141 15.34 -5.77 4.74
N TRP A 142 15.26 -6.90 4.03
CA TRP A 142 14.81 -6.99 2.65
C TRP A 142 13.35 -6.57 2.46
N MET A 143 12.53 -6.57 3.51
CA MET A 143 11.14 -6.12 3.46
C MET A 143 11.01 -4.61 3.29
N ASP A 144 11.95 -3.81 3.82
CA ASP A 144 12.00 -2.36 3.60
C ASP A 144 12.22 -2.06 2.11
N LEU A 145 13.14 -2.79 1.46
CA LEU A 145 13.32 -2.72 0.01
C LEU A 145 12.07 -3.17 -0.74
N TYR A 146 11.42 -4.26 -0.31
CA TYR A 146 10.18 -4.72 -0.94
C TYR A 146 9.11 -3.63 -0.93
N ASN A 147 8.87 -3.00 0.22
CA ASN A 147 7.90 -1.91 0.36
C ASN A 147 8.28 -0.70 -0.51
N PHE A 148 9.57 -0.43 -0.65
CA PHE A 148 10.06 0.70 -1.44
C PHE A 148 9.93 0.48 -2.95
N ALA A 149 10.20 -0.73 -3.45
CA ALA A 149 10.41 -0.96 -4.89
C ALA A 149 9.56 -2.07 -5.52
N LEU A 150 9.05 -3.03 -4.74
CA LEU A 150 8.52 -4.31 -5.26
C LEU A 150 7.05 -4.56 -4.95
N VAL A 151 6.33 -3.62 -4.35
CA VAL A 151 4.89 -3.74 -3.98
C VAL A 151 3.94 -4.05 -5.15
N ALA A 152 4.39 -3.86 -6.39
CA ALA A 152 3.65 -4.28 -7.58
C ALA A 152 3.64 -5.82 -7.78
N PHE A 153 4.46 -6.55 -7.04
CA PHE A 153 4.55 -8.00 -7.08
C PHE A 153 4.02 -8.62 -5.79
N ARG A 154 3.67 -9.89 -5.85
CA ARG A 154 3.20 -10.61 -4.67
C ARG A 154 4.34 -10.77 -3.68
N PHE A 155 4.06 -10.44 -2.42
CA PHE A 155 5.03 -10.55 -1.34
C PHE A 155 5.56 -11.98 -1.18
N GLU A 156 4.70 -13.00 -1.26
CA GLU A 156 5.10 -14.41 -1.15
C GLU A 156 6.12 -14.83 -2.21
N ASP A 157 5.95 -14.33 -3.43
CA ASP A 157 6.83 -14.69 -4.55
C ASP A 157 8.23 -14.14 -4.30
N TYR A 158 8.33 -12.90 -3.79
CA TYR A 158 9.61 -12.31 -3.44
C TYR A 158 10.22 -12.91 -2.17
N GLU A 159 9.42 -13.18 -1.13
CA GLU A 159 9.88 -13.86 0.09
C GLU A 159 10.50 -15.22 -0.24
N THR A 160 9.82 -15.99 -1.10
CA THR A 160 10.34 -17.27 -1.60
C THR A 160 11.64 -17.07 -2.36
N TYR A 161 11.74 -16.01 -3.16
CA TYR A 161 12.96 -15.70 -3.91
C TYR A 161 14.14 -15.37 -2.98
N VAL A 162 13.92 -14.55 -1.95
CA VAL A 162 14.91 -14.20 -0.93
C VAL A 162 15.40 -15.45 -0.20
N ALA A 163 14.49 -16.32 0.24
CA ALA A 163 14.85 -17.56 0.94
C ALA A 163 15.74 -18.51 0.13
N ASN A 164 15.71 -18.40 -1.21
CA ASN A 164 16.52 -19.21 -2.12
C ASN A 164 17.76 -18.47 -2.67
N SER A 165 17.99 -17.22 -2.26
CA SER A 165 19.12 -16.41 -2.71
C SER A 165 20.29 -16.48 -1.73
N ALA A 166 21.50 -16.58 -2.26
CA ALA A 166 22.73 -16.40 -1.49
C ALA A 166 23.33 -14.98 -1.66
N ALA A 167 22.66 -14.12 -2.43
CA ALA A 167 23.11 -12.76 -2.71
C ALA A 167 22.57 -11.77 -1.67
N GLY A 168 23.17 -10.57 -1.61
CA GLY A 168 22.65 -9.50 -0.75
C GLY A 168 21.28 -8.97 -1.20
N THR A 169 20.64 -8.17 -0.35
CA THR A 169 19.29 -7.64 -0.52
C THR A 169 19.05 -6.97 -1.89
N VAL A 170 19.92 -6.02 -2.28
CA VAL A 170 19.81 -5.31 -3.56
C VAL A 170 20.01 -6.24 -4.77
N GLU A 171 21.06 -7.07 -4.75
CA GLU A 171 21.35 -7.98 -5.86
C GLU A 171 20.23 -9.02 -6.05
N THR A 172 19.66 -9.52 -4.95
CA THR A 172 18.52 -10.43 -4.97
C THR A 172 17.30 -9.78 -5.62
N ALA A 173 16.96 -8.54 -5.26
CA ALA A 173 15.87 -7.79 -5.88
C ALA A 173 16.09 -7.55 -7.38
N LEU A 174 17.31 -7.18 -7.77
CA LEU A 174 17.66 -6.98 -9.18
C LEU A 174 17.49 -8.26 -10.00
N LYS A 175 17.95 -9.40 -9.48
CA LYS A 175 17.77 -10.72 -10.13
C LYS A 175 16.30 -11.11 -10.24
N PHE A 176 15.52 -10.87 -9.19
CA PHE A 176 14.06 -11.07 -9.21
C PHE A 176 13.40 -10.27 -10.33
N CYS A 177 13.70 -8.97 -10.45
CA CYS A 177 13.19 -8.15 -11.55
C CYS A 177 13.65 -8.67 -12.92
N ASP A 178 14.91 -9.10 -13.06
CA ASP A 178 15.45 -9.61 -14.33
C ASP A 178 14.77 -10.90 -14.78
N GLU A 179 14.42 -11.80 -13.87
CA GLU A 179 13.64 -12.99 -14.18
C GLU A 179 12.21 -12.66 -14.63
N ILE A 180 11.57 -11.67 -14.00
CA ILE A 180 10.24 -11.21 -14.41
C ILE A 180 10.31 -10.58 -15.80
N LEU A 181 11.26 -9.68 -16.05
CA LEU A 181 11.46 -9.06 -17.36
C LEU A 181 11.67 -10.10 -18.46
N SER A 182 12.51 -11.10 -18.19
CA SER A 182 12.83 -12.17 -19.13
C SER A 182 11.62 -13.05 -19.44
N ARG A 183 10.76 -13.33 -18.45
CA ARG A 183 9.52 -14.09 -18.68
C ARG A 183 8.45 -13.25 -19.37
N ALA A 184 8.26 -12.01 -18.96
CA ALA A 184 7.20 -11.14 -19.45
C ALA A 184 7.37 -10.78 -20.94
N ILE A 185 8.61 -10.62 -21.42
CA ILE A 185 8.86 -10.32 -22.84
C ILE A 185 8.50 -11.48 -23.78
N MET A 186 8.46 -12.72 -23.27
CA MET A 186 8.15 -13.93 -24.05
C MET A 186 6.64 -14.21 -24.15
N MET A 187 5.84 -13.58 -23.29
CA MET A 187 4.42 -13.88 -23.14
C MET A 187 3.56 -12.79 -23.83
N PRO A 188 2.63 -13.18 -24.73
CA PRO A 188 1.66 -12.21 -25.24
C PRO A 188 0.83 -11.66 -24.07
N ASN A 189 0.56 -10.35 -24.09
CA ASN A 189 -0.25 -9.63 -23.08
C ASN A 189 0.41 -9.39 -21.72
N HIS A 190 1.70 -9.69 -21.52
CA HIS A 190 2.42 -9.43 -20.27
C HIS A 190 3.14 -8.08 -20.23
N PHE A 191 2.80 -7.16 -21.14
CA PHE A 191 3.51 -5.87 -21.23
C PHE A 191 3.35 -5.00 -19.99
N LEU A 192 2.20 -5.04 -19.30
CA LEU A 192 2.02 -4.30 -18.05
C LEU A 192 2.98 -4.82 -16.98
N VAL A 193 3.02 -6.14 -16.78
CA VAL A 193 4.00 -6.80 -15.89
C VAL A 193 5.44 -6.45 -16.25
N PHE A 194 5.75 -6.38 -17.55
CA PHE A 194 7.08 -5.99 -18.03
C PHE A 194 7.43 -4.54 -17.66
N ILE A 195 6.51 -3.59 -17.84
CA ILE A 195 6.70 -2.18 -17.49
C ILE A 195 6.80 -2.00 -15.97
N ASP A 196 6.00 -2.71 -15.19
CA ASP A 196 6.05 -2.67 -13.73
C ASP A 196 7.39 -3.22 -13.22
N ALA A 197 7.92 -4.28 -13.84
CA ALA A 197 9.24 -4.81 -13.52
C ALA A 197 10.38 -3.85 -13.89
N LEU A 198 10.26 -3.08 -14.98
CA LEU A 198 11.21 -2.01 -15.29
C LEU A 198 11.17 -0.90 -14.25
N SER A 199 9.97 -0.49 -13.81
CA SER A 199 9.77 0.53 -12.79
C SER A 199 10.37 0.08 -11.45
N ALA A 200 10.02 -1.13 -11.03
CA ALA A 200 10.55 -1.75 -9.82
C ALA A 200 12.08 -1.83 -9.85
N LYS A 201 12.66 -2.31 -10.96
CA LYS A 201 14.11 -2.38 -11.13
C LYS A 201 14.77 -1.01 -11.03
N ALA A 202 14.15 0.04 -11.60
CA ALA A 202 14.63 1.40 -11.41
C ALA A 202 14.65 1.76 -9.92
N HIS A 203 13.54 1.56 -9.20
CA HIS A 203 13.45 1.86 -7.76
C HIS A 203 14.45 1.07 -6.91
N VAL A 204 14.76 -0.18 -7.24
CA VAL A 204 15.84 -0.93 -6.56
C VAL A 204 17.19 -0.20 -6.67
N TYR A 205 17.53 0.37 -7.83
CA TYR A 205 18.74 1.19 -7.95
C TYR A 205 18.66 2.50 -7.16
N ALA A 206 17.49 3.14 -7.09
CA ALA A 206 17.32 4.32 -6.25
C ALA A 206 17.47 4.01 -4.75
N TYR A 207 17.03 2.83 -4.31
CA TYR A 207 17.22 2.34 -2.95
C TYR A 207 18.72 2.25 -2.60
N ASP A 208 19.54 1.77 -3.54
CA ASP A 208 21.01 1.68 -3.41
C ASP A 208 21.74 3.01 -3.69
N GLY A 209 21.00 4.10 -3.97
CA GLY A 209 21.57 5.41 -4.31
C GLY A 209 22.17 5.54 -5.71
N ASP A 210 22.04 4.52 -6.56
CA ASP A 210 22.47 4.54 -7.97
C ASP A 210 21.41 5.22 -8.85
N TYR A 211 21.33 6.55 -8.73
CA TYR A 211 20.40 7.36 -9.53
C TYR A 211 20.73 7.38 -11.03
N GLU A 212 21.95 6.99 -11.41
CA GLU A 212 22.38 6.86 -12.80
C GLU A 212 21.69 5.65 -13.47
N SER A 213 21.68 4.50 -12.80
CA SER A 213 20.95 3.32 -13.24
C SER A 213 19.44 3.48 -13.10
N PHE A 214 18.95 4.07 -12.00
CA PHE A 214 17.55 4.45 -11.84
C PHE A 214 17.04 5.21 -13.08
N LEU A 215 17.71 6.31 -13.44
CA LEU A 215 17.28 7.16 -14.56
C LEU A 215 17.32 6.40 -15.90
N ASN A 216 18.24 5.45 -16.06
CA ASN A 216 18.32 4.65 -17.29
C ASN A 216 17.10 3.74 -17.45
N TYR A 217 16.71 3.02 -16.40
CA TYR A 217 15.55 2.13 -16.43
C TYR A 217 14.23 2.89 -16.42
N ASP A 218 14.15 4.00 -15.70
CA ASP A 218 12.94 4.84 -15.65
C ASP A 218 12.69 5.56 -16.99
N LEU A 219 13.76 5.95 -17.71
CA LEU A 219 13.66 6.38 -19.12
C LEU A 219 13.28 5.25 -20.06
N GLN A 220 13.76 4.01 -19.82
CA GLN A 220 13.39 2.87 -20.64
C GLN A 220 11.90 2.55 -20.50
N ARG A 221 11.38 2.58 -19.27
CA ARG A 221 9.95 2.50 -18.94
C ARG A 221 9.16 3.56 -19.70
N TYR A 222 9.58 4.82 -19.64
CA TYR A 222 8.95 5.92 -20.37
C TYR A 222 8.89 5.68 -21.89
N ILE A 223 10.03 5.30 -22.48
CA ILE A 223 10.18 5.09 -23.92
C ILE A 223 9.27 3.95 -24.40
N LEU A 224 9.29 2.83 -23.69
CA LEU A 224 8.46 1.67 -23.99
C LEU A 224 7.00 1.94 -23.70
N GLY A 225 6.69 2.86 -22.79
CA GLY A 225 5.32 3.23 -22.54
C GLY A 225 4.63 3.87 -23.75
N LEU A 226 5.39 4.65 -24.51
CA LEU A 226 4.97 5.24 -25.80
C LEU A 226 5.14 4.27 -26.99
N ASN A 227 5.85 3.16 -26.81
CA ASN A 227 6.15 2.18 -27.86
C ASN A 227 6.03 0.76 -27.30
N PRO A 228 4.81 0.33 -26.93
CA PRO A 228 4.60 -0.95 -26.29
C PRO A 228 5.01 -2.10 -27.22
N ILE A 229 5.65 -3.12 -26.64
CA ILE A 229 6.15 -4.29 -27.37
C ILE A 229 4.98 -5.17 -27.83
N SER A 230 4.03 -5.45 -26.94
CA SER A 230 2.83 -6.24 -27.20
C SER A 230 1.72 -5.78 -26.25
N LEU A 231 0.69 -5.11 -26.78
CA LEU A 231 -0.44 -4.63 -25.99
C LEU A 231 -1.72 -5.05 -26.70
N ASP A 232 -2.55 -5.84 -26.03
CA ASP A 232 -3.88 -6.17 -26.54
C ASP A 232 -4.85 -5.00 -26.35
N ALA A 233 -5.99 -5.06 -27.06
CA ALA A 233 -6.97 -3.97 -27.06
C ALA A 233 -7.61 -3.72 -25.68
N GLN A 234 -7.74 -4.75 -24.85
CA GLN A 234 -8.33 -4.64 -23.52
C GLN A 234 -7.36 -3.96 -22.55
N SER A 235 -6.10 -4.39 -22.56
CA SER A 235 -5.00 -3.77 -21.82
C SER A 235 -4.81 -2.32 -22.26
N TYR A 236 -4.97 -2.00 -23.55
CA TYR A 236 -4.88 -0.62 -24.05
C TYR A 236 -5.93 0.33 -23.46
N ALA A 237 -7.17 -0.12 -23.24
CA ALA A 237 -8.25 0.76 -22.78
C ALA A 237 -7.94 1.44 -21.45
N ASN A 238 -7.24 0.74 -20.56
CA ASN A 238 -6.91 1.19 -19.20
C ASN A 238 -5.45 1.64 -19.07
N TYR A 239 -4.71 1.73 -20.17
CA TYR A 239 -3.27 1.97 -20.15
C TYR A 239 -2.93 3.46 -20.29
N ASP A 240 -2.13 3.96 -19.35
CA ASP A 240 -1.55 5.31 -19.41
C ASP A 240 -0.25 5.31 -20.20
N VAL A 241 -0.31 5.87 -21.40
CA VAL A 241 0.82 5.95 -22.33
C VAL A 241 1.96 6.79 -21.75
N VAL A 242 1.60 7.91 -21.12
CA VAL A 242 2.49 8.77 -20.33
C VAL A 242 2.07 8.66 -18.87
N ASN A 243 2.88 8.01 -18.05
CA ASN A 243 2.60 7.81 -16.63
C ASN A 243 3.12 8.99 -15.79
N ALA A 244 2.26 9.56 -14.95
CA ALA A 244 2.57 10.74 -14.15
C ALA A 244 3.69 10.52 -13.10
N ALA A 245 3.69 9.36 -12.43
CA ALA A 245 4.71 9.01 -11.45
C ALA A 245 6.09 8.90 -12.10
N ASN A 246 6.19 8.19 -13.23
CA ASN A 246 7.43 8.07 -14.02
C ASN A 246 7.95 9.43 -14.52
N VAL A 247 7.08 10.32 -15.01
CA VAL A 247 7.50 11.69 -15.39
C VAL A 247 8.03 12.46 -14.18
N THR A 248 7.36 12.34 -13.04
CA THR A 248 7.76 13.02 -11.79
C THR A 248 9.12 12.53 -11.29
N ASN A 249 9.33 11.22 -11.32
CA ASN A 249 10.61 10.57 -11.01
C ASN A 249 11.76 11.09 -11.88
N ILE A 250 11.59 11.05 -13.21
CA ILE A 250 12.59 11.59 -14.16
C ILE A 250 12.85 13.07 -13.89
N ARG A 251 11.80 13.87 -13.69
CA ARG A 251 11.91 15.31 -13.41
C ARG A 251 12.73 15.56 -12.15
N ASN A 252 12.45 14.86 -11.06
CA ASN A 252 13.14 15.04 -9.78
C ASN A 252 14.63 14.74 -9.91
N VAL A 253 15.00 13.64 -10.56
CA VAL A 253 16.41 13.30 -10.78
C VAL A 253 17.09 14.31 -11.71
N VAL A 254 16.47 14.70 -12.81
CA VAL A 254 17.08 15.63 -13.79
C VAL A 254 17.25 17.04 -13.21
N LYS A 255 16.31 17.52 -12.38
CA LYS A 255 16.38 18.86 -11.77
C LYS A 255 17.36 18.91 -10.59
N ASN A 256 17.39 17.87 -9.76
CA ASN A 256 18.11 17.90 -8.50
C ASN A 256 19.52 17.28 -8.60
N LEU A 257 19.78 16.42 -9.59
CA LEU A 257 21.05 15.74 -9.77
C LEU A 257 21.73 16.15 -11.09
N LYS A 258 23.05 16.32 -11.05
CA LYS A 258 23.85 16.71 -12.21
C LYS A 258 24.07 15.51 -13.15
N MET A 259 23.04 15.11 -13.89
CA MET A 259 23.00 13.87 -14.70
C MET A 259 23.50 14.01 -16.15
N GLY A 260 24.15 15.13 -16.48
CA GLY A 260 24.62 15.42 -17.84
C GLY A 260 23.47 15.68 -18.83
N SER A 261 23.70 15.41 -20.11
CA SER A 261 22.72 15.69 -21.17
C SER A 261 21.60 14.65 -21.20
N LEU A 262 20.39 15.06 -20.81
CA LEU A 262 19.19 14.22 -20.90
C LEU A 262 18.95 13.70 -22.33
N LYS A 263 19.21 14.52 -23.36
CA LYS A 263 19.07 14.11 -24.77
C LYS A 263 19.99 12.94 -25.12
N LYS A 264 21.28 13.05 -24.78
CA LYS A 264 22.26 12.00 -25.07
C LYS A 264 21.90 10.70 -24.35
N ARG A 265 21.46 10.80 -23.09
CA ARG A 265 20.99 9.64 -22.31
C ARG A 265 19.75 9.02 -22.94
N PHE A 266 18.74 9.81 -23.26
CA PHE A 266 17.53 9.35 -23.94
C PHE A 266 17.86 8.60 -25.24
N ASP A 267 18.80 9.12 -26.06
CA ASP A 267 19.22 8.47 -27.29
C ASP A 267 19.88 7.11 -27.07
N LYS A 268 20.72 7.01 -26.04
CA LYS A 268 21.37 5.77 -25.63
C LYS A 268 20.34 4.75 -25.14
N ILE A 269 19.40 5.16 -24.31
CA ILE A 269 18.37 4.26 -23.76
C ILE A 269 17.41 3.81 -24.86
N TRP A 270 16.98 4.70 -25.76
CA TRP A 270 16.16 4.33 -26.92
C TRP A 270 16.78 3.18 -27.72
N ALA A 271 18.10 3.21 -27.95
CA ALA A 271 18.80 2.14 -28.66
C ALA A 271 18.81 0.81 -27.90
N LYS A 272 18.79 0.85 -26.56
CA LYS A 272 18.72 -0.33 -25.68
C LYS A 272 17.29 -0.83 -25.44
N SER A 273 16.27 -0.05 -25.77
CA SER A 273 14.87 -0.44 -25.57
C SER A 273 14.37 -1.48 -26.58
N HIS A 274 15.18 -1.90 -27.56
CA HIS A 274 14.84 -2.94 -28.55
C HIS A 274 13.44 -2.75 -29.20
N ILE A 275 13.09 -1.51 -29.54
CA ILE A 275 11.79 -1.19 -30.13
C ILE A 275 11.72 -1.74 -31.56
N HIS A 276 10.97 -2.82 -31.75
CA HIS A 276 10.77 -3.42 -33.08
C HIS A 276 9.70 -2.69 -33.90
N ASN A 277 8.63 -2.22 -33.23
CA ASN A 277 7.52 -1.50 -33.87
C ASN A 277 7.34 -0.13 -33.22
N THR A 278 7.70 0.93 -33.94
CA THR A 278 7.56 2.30 -33.43
C THR A 278 6.11 2.76 -33.55
N THR A 279 5.45 3.03 -32.41
CA THR A 279 4.11 3.65 -32.35
C THR A 279 4.25 5.17 -32.37
N VAL A 280 5.08 5.72 -31.46
CA VAL A 280 5.36 7.15 -31.38
C VAL A 280 6.81 7.40 -31.81
N PRO A 281 7.07 8.23 -32.84
CA PRO A 281 8.44 8.46 -33.32
C PRO A 281 9.37 8.98 -32.23
N LYS A 282 10.65 8.55 -32.26
CA LYS A 282 11.69 8.94 -31.28
C LYS A 282 11.73 10.43 -30.96
N LYS A 283 11.74 11.27 -32.00
CA LYS A 283 11.78 12.74 -31.84
C LYS A 283 10.53 13.27 -31.13
N THR A 284 9.38 12.67 -31.39
CA THR A 284 8.12 13.01 -30.74
C THR A 284 8.10 12.56 -29.29
N CYS A 285 8.53 11.32 -29.00
CA CYS A 285 8.67 10.83 -27.61
C CYS A 285 9.50 11.79 -26.77
N TYR A 286 10.67 12.20 -27.27
CA TYR A 286 11.52 13.14 -26.54
C TYR A 286 10.87 14.52 -26.33
N LYS A 287 10.12 15.02 -27.32
CA LYS A 287 9.38 16.28 -27.17
C LYS A 287 8.27 16.18 -26.12
N ILE A 288 7.54 15.07 -26.09
CA ILE A 288 6.51 14.82 -25.07
C ILE A 288 7.16 14.76 -23.70
N LEU A 289 8.32 14.09 -23.56
CA LEU A 289 9.06 14.03 -22.30
C LEU A 289 9.39 15.42 -21.79
N LEU A 290 9.95 16.29 -22.65
CA LEU A 290 10.29 17.67 -22.29
C LEU A 290 9.06 18.45 -21.82
N LYS A 291 7.95 18.39 -22.56
CA LYS A 291 6.69 19.03 -22.14
C LYS A 291 6.22 18.52 -20.78
N ALA A 292 6.25 17.21 -20.58
CA ALA A 292 5.79 16.58 -19.36
C ALA A 292 6.67 16.98 -18.15
N ILE A 293 8.01 16.96 -18.28
CA ILE A 293 8.90 17.41 -17.19
C ILE A 293 8.80 18.92 -16.92
N ASP A 294 8.42 19.71 -17.93
CA ASP A 294 8.17 21.16 -17.81
C ASP A 294 6.80 21.48 -17.18
N GLY A 295 5.98 20.47 -16.89
CA GLY A 295 4.73 20.62 -16.12
C GLY A 295 3.47 20.67 -16.98
N ALA A 296 3.51 20.23 -18.25
CA ALA A 296 2.30 20.03 -19.03
C ALA A 296 1.36 19.00 -18.37
N ASP A 297 0.05 19.18 -18.60
CA ASP A 297 -1.00 18.28 -18.11
C ASP A 297 -0.82 16.88 -18.72
N ILE A 298 -0.70 15.86 -17.86
CA ILE A 298 -0.46 14.48 -18.27
C ILE A 298 -1.71 13.85 -18.89
N GLU A 299 -2.91 14.22 -18.45
CA GLU A 299 -4.16 13.72 -19.01
C GLU A 299 -4.36 14.26 -20.42
N GLU A 300 -4.13 15.56 -20.63
CA GLU A 300 -4.17 16.18 -21.96
C GLU A 300 -3.13 15.56 -22.91
N LEU A 301 -1.89 15.37 -22.42
CA LEU A 301 -0.86 14.69 -23.22
C LEU A 301 -1.24 13.26 -23.58
N ASN A 302 -1.84 12.50 -22.66
CA ASN A 302 -2.33 11.14 -22.93
C ASN A 302 -3.44 11.15 -23.98
N PHE A 303 -4.41 12.07 -23.86
CA PHE A 303 -5.48 12.23 -24.85
C PHE A 303 -4.93 12.48 -26.25
N ASP A 304 -4.06 13.48 -26.40
CA ASP A 304 -3.43 13.87 -27.68
C ASP A 304 -2.63 12.72 -28.30
N VAL A 305 -1.87 12.00 -27.48
CA VAL A 305 -1.03 10.89 -27.94
C VAL A 305 -1.91 9.70 -28.36
N LYS A 306 -2.95 9.39 -27.58
CA LYS A 306 -3.89 8.29 -27.90
C LYS A 306 -4.62 8.56 -29.21
N GLU A 307 -5.22 9.74 -29.37
CA GLU A 307 -5.89 10.15 -30.61
C GLU A 307 -4.99 10.01 -31.83
N LYS A 308 -3.76 10.51 -31.72
CA LYS A 308 -2.86 10.62 -32.86
C LYS A 308 -2.18 9.32 -33.26
N TYR A 309 -1.77 8.52 -32.28
CA TYR A 309 -0.84 7.40 -32.51
C TYR A 309 -1.43 6.03 -32.18
N PHE A 310 -2.34 5.94 -31.21
CA PHE A 310 -2.83 4.65 -30.72
C PHE A 310 -4.19 4.28 -31.27
N ASN A 311 -5.14 5.21 -31.40
CA ASN A 311 -6.50 4.88 -31.88
C ASN A 311 -6.50 4.24 -33.28
N LYS A 312 -5.60 4.65 -34.17
CA LYS A 312 -5.46 4.01 -35.49
C LYS A 312 -4.87 2.59 -35.45
N LYS A 313 -4.17 2.25 -34.37
CA LYS A 313 -3.41 1.00 -34.23
C LYS A 313 -4.11 -0.02 -33.33
N PHE A 314 -4.87 0.46 -32.34
CA PHE A 314 -5.50 -0.34 -31.29
C PHE A 314 -6.98 0.03 -31.03
N GLY A 315 -7.49 1.08 -31.67
CA GLY A 315 -8.90 1.46 -31.58
C GLY A 315 -9.78 0.54 -32.43
N PHE A 316 -10.99 0.29 -31.92
CA PHE A 316 -12.09 -0.41 -32.58
C PHE A 316 -12.50 0.22 -33.92
#